data_AF-A0A3M6I8L0-F1
#
_entry.id   AF-A0A3M6I8L0-F1
#
_cell.length_a   1.000
_cell.length_b   1.000
_cell.length_c   1.000
_cell.angle_alpha   90.00
_cell.angle_beta   90.00
_cell.angle_gamma   90.00
#
_symmetry.space_group_name_H-M   'P 1'
#
loop_
_entity.id
_entity.type
_entity.pdbx_description
1 polymer ?
#
loop_
_entity_poly.entity_id
_entity_poly.type
_entity_poly.pdbx_seq_one_letter_code
_entity_poly.pdbx_strand_id
1 'polypeptide(L)'
;MALAWVLISEGLHNEDFVQRYTVGYARFRDYLLGHVDGQPKDPQWAAALTDIPAQQIVDLARRMASKRTMINVAYSLQRSIHGEQPFWMTVTLAALLGQIGLPGGGFGLGYGCMNNTGSGRKAFSGPRFSQGSNPVKDFIPVARVTDMLLNPGTPFDYNGQQQTYPDIRLVYWAGGNIFHHHQDLNRLLEAWQRPQTIIVHEQFWTAQARYADIVLPATTALERNDIGSSASDRFMIAMQQAISPVGESRDDYSILAGLAERLGVAQAFTEGRDAQAWLHFIYDESRQRAETFGITLPDFEQFWRDGLLEIDYPQTDNVLLKSFRDDPDAHPLPTPSG
;
A
#
# COMPACT_ATOMS: atom_id res chain seq x y z
N MET A 1 22.56 7.97 -6.91
CA MET A 1 23.93 7.41 -6.90
C MET A 1 24.99 8.50 -6.80
N ALA A 2 25.12 9.45 -7.74
CA ALA A 2 26.17 10.47 -7.67
C ALA A 2 26.16 11.35 -6.41
N LEU A 3 24.98 11.65 -5.84
CA LEU A 3 24.90 12.28 -4.51
C LEU A 3 25.63 11.47 -3.43
N ALA A 4 25.39 10.15 -3.38
CA ALA A 4 26.07 9.24 -2.46
C ALA A 4 27.58 9.15 -2.75
N TRP A 5 27.97 9.23 -4.02
CA TRP A 5 29.39 9.22 -4.41
C TRP A 5 30.12 10.42 -3.81
N VAL A 6 29.55 11.63 -3.92
CA VAL A 6 30.11 12.86 -3.34
C VAL A 6 30.20 12.76 -1.82
N LEU A 7 29.16 12.23 -1.16
CA LEU A 7 29.18 12.05 0.31
C LEU A 7 30.31 11.13 0.77
N ILE A 8 30.61 10.09 0.00
CA ILE A 8 31.67 9.12 0.33
C ILE A 8 33.05 9.69 -0.02
N SER A 9 33.24 10.22 -1.23
CA SER A 9 34.54 10.68 -1.71
C SER A 9 35.05 11.92 -0.97
N GLU A 10 34.16 12.76 -0.46
CA GLU A 10 34.50 13.93 0.36
C GLU A 10 34.47 13.66 1.87
N GLY A 11 34.16 12.43 2.31
CA GLY A 11 34.10 12.09 3.75
C GLY A 11 32.95 12.78 4.49
N LEU A 12 31.84 13.08 3.82
CA LEU A 12 30.67 13.77 4.37
C LEU A 12 29.55 12.84 4.86
N HIS A 13 29.67 11.53 4.62
CA HIS A 13 28.73 10.53 5.13
C HIS A 13 28.93 10.28 6.64
N ASN A 14 27.87 9.89 7.33
CA ASN A 14 27.93 9.57 8.75
C ASN A 14 28.46 8.14 8.97
N GLU A 15 29.76 8.03 9.25
CA GLU A 15 30.44 6.74 9.42
C GLU A 15 29.85 5.91 10.57
N ASP A 16 29.63 6.51 11.74
CA ASP A 16 29.08 5.83 12.91
C ASP A 16 27.70 5.22 12.61
N PHE A 17 26.83 5.98 11.93
CA PHE A 17 25.51 5.50 11.56
C PHE A 17 25.60 4.33 10.58
N VAL A 18 26.43 4.46 9.55
CA VAL A 18 26.61 3.40 8.54
C VAL A 18 27.16 2.13 9.17
N GLN A 19 28.14 2.23 10.07
CA GLN A 19 28.72 1.08 10.75
C GLN A 19 27.73 0.41 11.71
N ARG A 20 26.93 1.19 12.45
CA ARG A 20 26.03 0.65 13.48
C ARG A 20 24.70 0.12 12.97
N TYR A 21 24.13 0.76 11.94
CA TYR A 21 22.74 0.55 11.53
C TYR A 21 22.59 0.02 10.10
N THR A 22 23.68 -0.42 9.46
CA THR A 22 23.61 -0.95 8.09
C THR A 22 24.48 -2.19 7.91
N VAL A 23 24.19 -2.97 6.85
CA VAL A 23 25.03 -4.06 6.38
C VAL A 23 25.32 -3.90 4.89
N GLY A 24 26.46 -4.42 4.44
CA GLY A 24 26.82 -4.40 3.02
C GLY A 24 27.40 -3.08 2.48
N TYR A 25 27.68 -2.10 3.35
CA TYR A 25 28.24 -0.80 2.95
C TYR A 25 29.52 -0.92 2.12
N ALA A 26 30.49 -1.74 2.53
CA ALA A 26 31.76 -1.89 1.81
C ALA A 26 31.55 -2.32 0.35
N ARG A 27 30.69 -3.32 0.11
CA ARG A 27 30.34 -3.78 -1.24
C ARG A 27 29.67 -2.69 -2.06
N PHE A 28 28.74 -1.94 -1.46
CA PHE A 28 28.06 -0.83 -2.13
C PHE A 28 29.04 0.30 -2.47
N ARG A 29 29.89 0.71 -1.51
CA ARG A 29 30.93 1.73 -1.68
C ARG A 29 31.85 1.38 -2.84
N ASP A 30 32.36 0.15 -2.88
CA ASP A 30 33.30 -0.29 -3.92
C ASP A 30 32.66 -0.29 -5.32
N TYR A 31 31.37 -0.66 -5.44
CA TYR A 31 30.62 -0.50 -6.69
C TYR A 31 30.41 0.96 -7.07
N LEU A 32 30.08 1.81 -6.10
CA LEU A 32 29.81 3.22 -6.34
C LEU A 32 31.08 3.97 -6.79
N LEU A 33 32.23 3.66 -6.19
CA LEU A 33 33.54 4.23 -6.53
C LEU A 33 34.13 3.64 -7.84
N GLY A 34 33.48 2.62 -8.42
CA GLY A 34 33.94 1.99 -9.67
C GLY A 34 35.03 0.93 -9.49
N HIS A 35 35.32 0.49 -8.25
CA HIS A 35 36.31 -0.56 -7.99
C HIS A 35 35.86 -1.94 -8.51
N VAL A 36 34.56 -2.14 -8.69
CA VAL A 36 33.98 -3.41 -9.14
C VAL A 36 33.80 -3.47 -10.66
N ASP A 37 33.33 -2.38 -11.28
CA ASP A 37 32.93 -2.35 -12.69
C ASP A 37 33.72 -1.35 -13.54
N GLY A 38 34.71 -0.66 -12.97
CA GLY A 38 35.54 0.32 -13.66
C GLY A 38 34.86 1.66 -13.95
N GLN A 39 33.61 1.86 -13.52
CA GLN A 39 32.84 3.08 -13.77
C GLN A 39 32.49 3.78 -12.45
N PRO A 40 33.24 4.80 -12.02
CA PRO A 40 32.84 5.65 -10.92
C PRO A 40 31.45 6.26 -11.20
N LYS A 41 30.57 6.20 -10.21
CA LYS A 41 29.21 6.75 -10.29
C LYS A 41 29.20 8.22 -9.88
N ASP A 42 30.15 8.97 -10.44
CA ASP A 42 30.47 10.35 -10.07
C ASP A 42 29.48 11.39 -10.65
N PRO A 43 29.59 12.69 -10.31
CA PRO A 43 28.70 13.72 -10.82
C PRO A 43 28.73 13.88 -12.35
N GLN A 44 29.86 13.66 -13.00
CA GLN A 44 30.02 13.78 -14.44
C GLN A 44 29.30 12.64 -15.17
N TRP A 45 29.43 11.42 -14.66
CA TRP A 45 28.67 10.25 -15.09
C TRP A 45 27.16 10.50 -14.98
N ALA A 46 26.68 11.01 -13.84
CA ALA A 46 25.26 11.27 -13.66
C ALA A 46 24.75 12.44 -14.52
N ALA A 47 25.57 13.47 -14.75
CA ALA A 47 25.22 14.59 -15.62
C ALA A 47 24.96 14.15 -17.06
N ALA A 48 25.73 13.17 -17.56
CA ALA A 48 25.52 12.58 -18.88
C ALA A 48 24.22 11.76 -19.00
N LEU A 49 23.58 11.38 -17.88
CA LEU A 49 22.39 10.53 -17.85
C LEU A 49 21.09 11.26 -17.50
N THR A 50 21.17 12.40 -16.81
CA THR A 50 20.01 13.01 -16.13
C THR A 50 19.70 14.44 -16.56
N ASP A 51 20.49 15.02 -17.48
CA ASP A 51 20.45 16.44 -17.87
C ASP A 51 20.68 17.43 -16.69
N ILE A 52 21.15 16.94 -15.54
CA ILE A 52 21.49 17.75 -14.35
C ILE A 52 22.98 18.09 -14.38
N PRO A 53 23.39 19.38 -14.33
CA PRO A 53 24.81 19.74 -14.31
C PRO A 53 25.55 19.12 -13.11
N ALA A 54 26.75 18.60 -13.34
CA ALA A 54 27.58 17.95 -12.32
C ALA A 54 27.77 18.80 -11.06
N GLN A 55 27.99 20.11 -11.22
CA GLN A 55 28.16 21.04 -10.09
C GLN A 55 26.90 21.11 -9.20
N GLN A 56 25.70 21.06 -9.79
CA GLN A 56 24.45 21.09 -9.00
C GLN A 56 24.30 19.82 -8.15
N ILE A 57 24.77 18.67 -8.64
CA ILE A 57 24.80 17.42 -7.88
C ILE A 57 25.74 17.54 -6.68
N VAL A 58 26.95 18.07 -6.88
CA VAL A 58 27.94 18.31 -5.81
C VAL A 58 27.38 19.27 -4.76
N ASP A 59 26.85 20.41 -5.19
CA ASP A 59 26.31 21.44 -4.30
C ASP A 59 25.09 20.93 -3.52
N LEU A 60 24.26 20.08 -4.13
CA LEU A 60 23.15 19.43 -3.44
C LEU A 60 23.65 18.45 -2.39
N ALA A 61 24.60 17.56 -2.71
CA ALA A 61 25.14 16.60 -1.74
C ALA A 61 25.75 17.28 -0.51
N ARG A 62 26.57 18.33 -0.72
CA ARG A 62 27.17 19.13 0.37
C ARG A 62 26.12 19.85 1.23
N ARG A 63 25.07 20.41 0.60
CA ARG A 63 23.94 21.01 1.34
C ARG A 63 23.17 19.98 2.15
N MET A 64 22.91 18.80 1.60
CA MET A 64 22.22 17.71 2.29
C MET A 64 23.00 17.25 3.54
N ALA A 65 24.33 17.15 3.45
CA ALA A 65 25.20 16.77 4.56
C ALA A 65 25.28 17.84 5.68
N SER A 66 25.29 19.12 5.31
CA SER A 66 25.47 20.23 6.26
C SER A 66 24.18 20.69 6.97
N LYS A 67 23.02 20.11 6.63
CA LYS A 67 21.71 20.51 7.15
C LYS A 67 20.89 19.30 7.59
N ARG A 68 19.88 19.55 8.43
CA ARG A 68 18.79 18.60 8.66
C ARG A 68 18.02 18.43 7.34
N THR A 69 18.00 17.22 6.80
CA THR A 69 17.54 16.90 5.45
C THR A 69 16.56 15.73 5.50
N MET A 70 15.35 15.96 4.96
CA MET A 70 14.34 14.94 4.70
C MET A 70 14.33 14.62 3.20
N ILE A 71 14.55 13.35 2.83
CA ILE A 71 14.45 12.89 1.45
C ILE A 71 13.06 12.32 1.21
N ASN A 72 12.22 13.02 0.45
CA ASN A 72 10.89 12.54 0.10
C ASN A 72 10.83 12.12 -1.38
N VAL A 73 10.31 10.93 -1.65
CA VAL A 73 10.10 10.43 -3.02
C VAL A 73 8.67 9.99 -3.27
N ALA A 74 8.20 10.22 -4.50
CA ALA A 74 6.85 9.84 -4.93
C ALA A 74 6.76 8.35 -5.28
N TYR A 75 5.58 7.75 -5.07
CA TYR A 75 5.30 6.36 -5.45
C TYR A 75 5.31 6.11 -6.96
N SER A 76 5.29 7.15 -7.80
CA SER A 76 5.40 6.98 -9.25
C SER A 76 6.75 6.37 -9.67
N LEU A 77 7.83 6.66 -8.93
CA LEU A 77 9.19 6.22 -9.29
C LEU A 77 9.36 4.70 -9.29
N GLN A 78 8.52 3.96 -8.54
CA GLN A 78 8.56 2.50 -8.50
C GLN A 78 7.60 1.81 -9.49
N ARG A 79 6.81 2.57 -10.25
CA ARG A 79 5.90 2.01 -11.28
C ARG A 79 6.54 2.05 -12.66
N SER A 80 7.75 1.52 -12.75
CA SER A 80 8.51 1.42 -13.98
C SER A 80 9.34 0.14 -13.99
N ILE A 81 9.96 -0.14 -15.14
CA ILE A 81 11.02 -1.16 -15.20
C ILE A 81 12.11 -0.77 -14.18
N HIS A 82 12.59 -1.74 -13.41
CA HIS A 82 13.54 -1.56 -12.31
C HIS A 82 13.06 -0.61 -11.19
N GLY A 83 11.75 -0.56 -10.95
CA GLY A 83 11.11 0.35 -9.99
C GLY A 83 11.54 0.13 -8.53
N GLU A 84 12.21 -0.96 -8.22
CA GLU A 84 12.75 -1.28 -6.90
C GLU A 84 13.97 -0.40 -6.58
N GLN A 85 14.73 -0.02 -7.61
CA GLN A 85 16.03 0.66 -7.47
C GLN A 85 15.93 2.08 -6.89
N PRO A 86 15.00 2.95 -7.34
CA PRO A 86 14.88 4.31 -6.78
C PRO A 86 14.59 4.32 -5.28
N PHE A 87 13.78 3.37 -4.80
CA PHE A 87 13.44 3.25 -3.39
C PHE A 87 14.62 2.73 -2.57
N TRP A 88 15.30 1.68 -3.07
CA TRP A 88 16.49 1.16 -2.40
C TRP A 88 17.57 2.25 -2.28
N MET A 89 17.86 2.96 -3.37
CA MET A 89 18.84 4.04 -3.37
C MET A 89 18.40 5.24 -2.51
N THR A 90 17.11 5.51 -2.37
CA THR A 90 16.61 6.56 -1.46
C THR A 90 16.95 6.26 -0.01
N VAL A 91 16.67 5.03 0.44
CA VAL A 91 16.98 4.59 1.80
C VAL A 91 18.49 4.55 2.02
N THR A 92 19.26 4.06 1.04
CA THR A 92 20.73 4.06 1.11
C THR A 92 21.30 5.48 1.23
N LEU A 93 20.79 6.45 0.46
CA LEU A 93 21.23 7.85 0.57
C LEU A 93 20.88 8.45 1.95
N ALA A 94 19.68 8.17 2.46
CA ALA A 94 19.27 8.62 3.80
C ALA A 94 20.13 8.01 4.92
N ALA A 95 20.54 6.74 4.76
CA ALA A 95 21.45 6.07 5.68
C ALA A 95 22.85 6.69 5.65
N LEU A 96 23.38 7.02 4.47
CA LEU A 96 24.68 7.73 4.35
C LEU A 96 24.66 9.11 5.02
N LEU A 97 23.54 9.83 4.99
CA LEU A 97 23.39 11.09 5.72
C LEU A 97 23.31 10.87 7.24
N GLY A 98 22.93 9.68 7.70
CA GLY A 98 22.85 9.30 9.12
C GLY A 98 21.73 9.97 9.91
N GLN A 99 20.70 10.50 9.22
CA GLN A 99 19.63 11.30 9.85
C GLN A 99 18.32 10.54 10.06
N ILE A 100 18.26 9.26 9.70
CA ILE A 100 17.10 8.38 9.94
C ILE A 100 16.85 8.29 11.45
N GLY A 101 15.60 8.46 11.89
CA GLY A 101 15.23 8.46 13.32
C GLY A 101 15.35 9.83 14.00
N LEU A 102 15.72 10.89 13.29
CA LEU A 102 15.76 12.26 13.83
C LEU A 102 14.56 13.10 13.34
N PRO A 103 14.01 14.02 14.17
CA PRO A 103 12.91 14.90 13.75
C PRO A 103 13.27 15.72 12.49
N GLY A 104 12.47 15.64 11.44
CA GLY A 104 12.74 16.33 10.16
C GLY A 104 13.92 15.79 9.36
N GLY A 105 14.46 14.62 9.72
CA GLY A 105 15.55 13.94 9.01
C GLY A 105 15.15 12.56 8.49
N GLY A 106 16.00 11.98 7.63
CA GLY A 106 15.78 10.63 7.10
C GLY A 106 15.04 10.66 5.76
N PHE A 107 14.05 9.79 5.61
CA PHE A 107 13.30 9.66 4.37
C PHE A 107 11.78 9.53 4.58
N GLY A 108 11.04 9.96 3.57
CA GLY A 108 9.60 9.79 3.43
C GLY A 108 9.29 9.15 2.07
N LEU A 109 8.40 8.16 2.07
CA LEU A 109 7.94 7.52 0.84
C LEU A 109 6.47 7.85 0.66
N GLY A 110 6.14 8.63 -0.37
CA GLY A 110 4.76 8.97 -0.70
C GLY A 110 4.08 9.97 0.23
N TYR A 111 4.82 10.85 0.93
CA TYR A 111 4.21 11.84 1.83
C TYR A 111 3.15 12.72 1.14
N GLY A 112 3.34 13.03 -0.14
CA GLY A 112 2.40 13.88 -0.88
C GLY A 112 1.17 13.16 -1.42
N CYS A 113 1.18 11.83 -1.51
CA CYS A 113 0.06 11.04 -2.07
C CYS A 113 -0.67 10.21 -1.01
N MET A 114 -0.08 10.04 0.17
CA MET A 114 -0.68 9.33 1.28
C MET A 114 -1.25 10.37 2.25
N ASN A 115 -2.57 10.44 2.38
CA ASN A 115 -3.27 11.32 3.32
C ASN A 115 -3.13 10.85 4.78
N ASN A 116 -1.92 10.44 5.19
CA ASN A 116 -1.63 9.81 6.47
C ASN A 116 -0.48 10.48 7.23
N THR A 117 0.27 11.37 6.59
CA THR A 117 1.44 12.03 7.17
C THR A 117 0.97 13.36 7.76
N GLY A 118 1.19 13.57 9.05
CA GLY A 118 0.68 14.74 9.77
C GLY A 118 -0.81 14.68 10.16
N SER A 119 -1.50 13.56 9.90
CA SER A 119 -2.92 13.40 10.26
C SER A 119 -3.18 13.12 11.75
N GLY A 120 -2.13 12.93 12.57
CA GLY A 120 -2.29 12.64 13.99
C GLY A 120 -3.05 11.34 14.25
N ARG A 121 -2.55 10.23 13.71
CA ARG A 121 -3.25 8.95 13.75
C ARG A 121 -2.94 8.13 15.00
N LYS A 122 -3.94 7.40 15.49
CA LYS A 122 -3.74 6.19 16.30
C LYS A 122 -3.81 4.96 15.39
N ALA A 123 -3.16 3.86 15.75
CA ALA A 123 -3.14 2.63 14.95
C ALA A 123 -4.49 1.84 14.95
N PHE A 124 -5.59 2.51 15.27
CA PHE A 124 -6.93 1.93 15.35
C PHE A 124 -7.66 2.13 14.02
N SER A 125 -8.04 1.03 13.35
CA SER A 125 -8.70 1.09 12.04
C SER A 125 -10.23 1.22 12.08
N GLY A 126 -10.85 1.27 13.27
CA GLY A 126 -12.31 1.21 13.42
C GLY A 126 -12.90 -0.19 13.19
N PRO A 127 -14.24 -0.29 13.09
CA PRO A 127 -14.96 -1.53 12.81
C PRO A 127 -14.51 -2.19 11.50
N ARG A 128 -14.46 -3.53 11.48
CA ARG A 128 -14.03 -4.30 10.30
C ARG A 128 -14.53 -5.73 10.36
N PHE A 129 -14.78 -6.33 9.21
CA PHE A 129 -14.98 -7.77 9.08
C PHE A 129 -13.68 -8.55 9.24
N SER A 130 -13.79 -9.79 9.71
CA SER A 130 -12.74 -10.79 9.54
C SER A 130 -12.54 -11.07 8.06
N GLN A 131 -11.29 -11.17 7.62
CA GLN A 131 -10.96 -11.57 6.23
C GLN A 131 -11.04 -13.08 6.01
N GLY A 132 -11.25 -13.87 7.08
CA GLY A 132 -11.25 -15.32 7.01
C GLY A 132 -9.91 -15.91 6.56
N SER A 133 -9.95 -17.14 6.05
CA SER A 133 -8.78 -17.84 5.49
C SER A 133 -9.12 -18.29 4.08
N ASN A 134 -8.28 -17.94 3.10
CA ASN A 134 -8.42 -18.42 1.73
C ASN A 134 -7.75 -19.79 1.58
N PRO A 135 -8.51 -20.88 1.31
CA PRO A 135 -7.93 -22.20 1.09
C PRO A 135 -7.17 -22.30 -0.24
N VAL A 136 -7.45 -21.43 -1.22
CA VAL A 136 -6.75 -21.39 -2.51
C VAL A 136 -5.33 -20.85 -2.28
N LYS A 137 -4.33 -21.65 -2.68
CA LYS A 137 -2.90 -21.32 -2.51
C LYS A 137 -2.23 -20.83 -3.78
N ASP A 138 -2.91 -20.97 -4.93
CA ASP A 138 -2.43 -20.40 -6.19
C ASP A 138 -2.27 -18.88 -6.04
N PHE A 139 -1.15 -18.38 -6.54
CA PHE A 139 -0.75 -17.00 -6.38
C PHE A 139 -0.21 -16.45 -7.70
N ILE A 140 -0.54 -15.19 -7.97
CA ILE A 140 0.14 -14.38 -8.97
C ILE A 140 0.38 -12.97 -8.40
N PRO A 141 1.47 -12.29 -8.78
CA PRO A 141 1.57 -10.85 -8.57
C PRO A 141 0.44 -10.16 -9.35
N VAL A 142 -0.27 -9.22 -8.72
CA VAL A 142 -1.54 -8.65 -9.24
C VAL A 142 -1.45 -8.13 -10.69
N ALA A 143 -0.32 -7.54 -11.09
CA ALA A 143 -0.13 -7.02 -12.45
C ALA A 143 0.15 -8.11 -13.51
N ARG A 144 0.20 -9.39 -13.13
CA ARG A 144 0.46 -10.54 -14.01
C ARG A 144 -0.83 -11.20 -14.51
N VAL A 145 -2.02 -10.63 -14.25
CA VAL A 145 -3.32 -11.17 -14.69
C VAL A 145 -3.34 -11.47 -16.19
N THR A 146 -2.91 -10.53 -17.05
CA THR A 146 -2.86 -10.74 -18.50
C THR A 146 -1.91 -11.88 -18.89
N ASP A 147 -0.74 -11.96 -18.26
CA ASP A 147 0.23 -13.04 -18.53
C ASP A 147 -0.30 -14.40 -18.09
N MET A 148 -0.92 -14.47 -16.92
CA MET A 148 -1.54 -15.68 -16.37
C MET A 148 -2.62 -16.22 -17.32
N LEU A 149 -3.56 -15.36 -17.73
CA LEU A 149 -4.68 -15.75 -18.59
C LEU A 149 -4.23 -16.24 -19.97
N LEU A 150 -3.14 -15.68 -20.51
CA LEU A 150 -2.60 -16.07 -21.81
C LEU A 150 -1.71 -17.32 -21.76
N ASN A 151 -1.11 -17.65 -20.61
CA ASN A 151 -0.05 -18.66 -20.52
C ASN A 151 -0.25 -19.65 -19.35
N PRO A 152 -1.42 -20.31 -19.22
CA PRO A 152 -1.65 -21.28 -18.15
C PRO A 152 -0.62 -22.42 -18.20
N GLY A 153 -0.16 -22.86 -17.02
CA GLY A 153 0.82 -23.94 -16.89
C GLY A 153 2.28 -23.54 -17.15
N THR A 154 2.56 -22.29 -17.55
CA THR A 154 3.94 -21.82 -17.74
C THR A 154 4.55 -21.33 -16.44
N PRO A 155 5.87 -21.53 -16.22
CA PRO A 155 6.56 -21.06 -15.03
C PRO A 155 6.82 -19.56 -15.06
N PHE A 156 6.87 -18.93 -13.88
CA PHE A 156 7.31 -17.55 -13.69
C PHE A 156 8.12 -17.41 -12.39
N ASP A 157 9.08 -16.49 -12.36
CA ASP A 157 9.87 -16.20 -11.17
C ASP A 157 9.27 -15.01 -10.41
N TYR A 158 9.18 -15.14 -9.09
CA TYR A 158 8.76 -14.06 -8.20
C TYR A 158 9.46 -14.17 -6.85
N ASN A 159 10.15 -13.09 -6.47
CA ASN A 159 10.82 -12.96 -5.17
C ASN A 159 11.69 -14.18 -4.79
N GLY A 160 12.51 -14.64 -5.73
CA GLY A 160 13.42 -15.78 -5.54
C GLY A 160 12.76 -17.17 -5.60
N GLN A 161 11.48 -17.25 -5.93
CA GLN A 161 10.75 -18.51 -6.10
C GLN A 161 10.28 -18.67 -7.54
N GLN A 162 10.26 -19.91 -8.02
CA GLN A 162 9.61 -20.26 -9.26
C GLN A 162 8.20 -20.80 -8.97
N GLN A 163 7.21 -20.24 -9.65
CA GLN A 163 5.81 -20.61 -9.54
C GLN A 163 5.24 -20.88 -10.94
N THR A 164 4.00 -21.37 -11.02
CA THR A 164 3.35 -21.72 -12.29
C THR A 164 2.03 -21.00 -12.39
N TYR A 165 1.70 -20.46 -13.57
CA TYR A 165 0.41 -19.81 -13.76
C TYR A 165 -0.75 -20.80 -13.70
N PRO A 166 -1.79 -20.53 -12.88
CA PRO A 166 -2.99 -21.37 -12.84
C PRO A 166 -3.85 -21.19 -14.11
N ASP A 167 -4.61 -22.22 -14.45
CA ASP A 167 -5.61 -22.19 -15.53
C ASP A 167 -6.95 -21.65 -15.02
N ILE A 168 -7.07 -20.33 -14.94
CA ILE A 168 -8.27 -19.66 -14.42
C ILE A 168 -9.40 -19.67 -15.47
N ARG A 169 -10.53 -20.29 -15.09
CA ARG A 169 -11.73 -20.41 -15.95
C ARG A 169 -12.87 -19.46 -15.57
N LEU A 170 -12.87 -18.90 -14.37
CA LEU A 170 -13.88 -17.95 -13.90
C LEU A 170 -13.21 -16.72 -13.31
N VAL A 171 -13.69 -15.54 -13.69
CA VAL A 171 -13.31 -14.26 -13.08
C VAL A 171 -14.54 -13.70 -12.36
N TYR A 172 -14.39 -13.42 -11.07
CA TYR A 172 -15.38 -12.72 -10.25
C TYR A 172 -14.77 -11.43 -9.74
N TRP A 173 -15.34 -10.28 -10.12
CA TRP A 173 -14.75 -8.97 -9.83
C TRP A 173 -15.75 -8.05 -9.14
N ALA A 174 -15.37 -7.46 -8.00
CA ALA A 174 -16.14 -6.42 -7.33
C ALA A 174 -15.23 -5.27 -6.90
N GLY A 175 -15.67 -4.03 -7.11
CA GLY A 175 -14.99 -2.84 -6.61
C GLY A 175 -13.70 -2.44 -7.36
N GLY A 176 -13.60 -2.70 -8.67
CA GLY A 176 -12.48 -2.22 -9.47
C GLY A 176 -12.79 -2.21 -10.97
N ASN A 177 -11.87 -1.69 -11.78
CA ASN A 177 -12.03 -1.64 -13.23
C ASN A 177 -10.69 -1.94 -13.92
N ILE A 178 -10.52 -3.19 -14.37
CA ILE A 178 -9.26 -3.64 -14.98
C ILE A 178 -8.93 -2.91 -16.29
N PHE A 179 -9.95 -2.51 -17.05
CA PHE A 179 -9.78 -1.77 -18.30
C PHE A 179 -9.39 -0.30 -18.09
N HIS A 180 -9.35 0.16 -16.84
CA HIS A 180 -8.80 1.47 -16.49
C HIS A 180 -7.38 1.37 -15.91
N HIS A 181 -7.13 0.40 -15.01
CA HIS A 181 -5.87 0.36 -14.27
C HIS A 181 -4.78 -0.54 -14.86
N HIS A 182 -5.12 -1.42 -15.81
CA HIS A 182 -4.18 -2.37 -16.37
C HIS A 182 -3.53 -1.85 -17.65
N GLN A 183 -2.33 -2.33 -17.93
CA GLN A 183 -1.53 -1.86 -19.06
C GLN A 183 -1.89 -2.64 -20.34
N ASP A 184 -1.57 -2.05 -21.49
CA ASP A 184 -1.81 -2.64 -22.82
C ASP A 184 -3.21 -3.25 -22.98
N LEU A 185 -4.20 -2.37 -23.15
CA LEU A 185 -5.60 -2.77 -23.20
C LEU A 185 -5.93 -3.72 -24.37
N ASN A 186 -5.18 -3.66 -25.47
CA ASN A 186 -5.38 -4.57 -26.61
C ASN A 186 -4.97 -6.00 -26.24
N ARG A 187 -3.81 -6.14 -25.58
CA ARG A 187 -3.35 -7.44 -25.07
C ARG A 187 -4.26 -7.96 -23.96
N LEU A 188 -4.71 -7.07 -23.07
CA LEU A 188 -5.70 -7.43 -22.06
C LEU A 188 -6.99 -7.95 -22.70
N LEU A 189 -7.49 -7.33 -23.76
CA LEU A 189 -8.71 -7.78 -24.45
C LEU A 189 -8.58 -9.21 -25.01
N GLU A 190 -7.41 -9.61 -25.48
CA GLU A 190 -7.17 -11.00 -25.90
C GLU A 190 -7.19 -11.94 -24.69
N ALA A 191 -6.52 -11.56 -23.60
CA ALA A 191 -6.47 -12.33 -22.37
C ALA A 191 -7.85 -12.47 -21.71
N TRP A 192 -8.66 -11.41 -21.76
CA TRP A 192 -9.99 -11.34 -21.16
C TRP A 192 -11.01 -12.24 -21.86
N GLN A 193 -10.70 -12.78 -23.05
CA GLN A 193 -11.53 -13.77 -23.74
C GLN A 193 -11.23 -15.22 -23.32
N ARG A 194 -10.24 -15.45 -22.45
CA ARG A 194 -9.79 -16.81 -22.05
C ARG A 194 -10.67 -17.44 -20.96
N PRO A 195 -11.11 -16.73 -19.92
CA PRO A 195 -12.08 -17.28 -18.97
C PRO A 195 -13.38 -17.70 -19.65
N GLN A 196 -14.03 -18.72 -19.10
CA GLN A 196 -15.33 -19.21 -19.58
C GLN A 196 -16.49 -18.37 -19.04
N THR A 197 -16.28 -17.69 -17.91
CA THR A 197 -17.31 -16.83 -17.32
C THR A 197 -16.68 -15.68 -16.57
N ILE A 198 -17.19 -14.49 -16.82
CA ILE A 198 -16.77 -13.24 -16.18
C ILE A 198 -17.98 -12.58 -15.53
N ILE A 199 -17.93 -12.48 -14.20
CA ILE A 199 -18.97 -11.91 -13.36
C ILE A 199 -18.42 -10.64 -12.73
N VAL A 200 -19.16 -9.54 -12.84
CA VAL A 200 -18.75 -8.26 -12.26
C VAL A 200 -19.86 -7.62 -11.43
N HIS A 201 -19.50 -7.11 -10.26
CA HIS A 201 -20.32 -6.18 -9.50
C HIS A 201 -20.01 -4.77 -9.97
N GLU A 202 -21.04 -4.03 -10.37
CA GLU A 202 -20.81 -2.74 -10.98
C GLU A 202 -21.94 -1.75 -10.71
N GLN A 203 -21.56 -0.50 -10.45
CA GLN A 203 -22.46 0.62 -10.18
C GLN A 203 -22.73 1.43 -11.45
N PHE A 204 -21.80 1.42 -12.42
CA PHE A 204 -21.87 2.20 -13.65
C PHE A 204 -21.55 1.36 -14.88
N TRP A 205 -22.08 1.68 -16.06
CA TRP A 205 -21.75 0.93 -17.31
C TRP A 205 -20.31 1.18 -17.82
N THR A 206 -19.31 0.76 -17.03
CA THR A 206 -17.87 0.87 -17.30
C THR A 206 -17.44 -0.05 -18.45
N ALA A 207 -16.20 0.12 -18.93
CA ALA A 207 -15.61 -0.80 -19.90
C ALA A 207 -15.57 -2.24 -19.38
N GLN A 208 -15.29 -2.45 -18.09
CA GLN A 208 -15.30 -3.79 -17.50
C GLN A 208 -16.68 -4.45 -17.57
N ALA A 209 -17.75 -3.74 -17.22
CA ALA A 209 -19.12 -4.26 -17.37
C ALA A 209 -19.49 -4.60 -18.82
N ARG A 210 -19.00 -3.83 -19.80
CA ARG A 210 -19.24 -4.11 -21.22
C ARG A 210 -18.55 -5.38 -21.72
N TYR A 211 -17.49 -5.83 -21.05
CA TYR A 211 -16.75 -7.04 -21.37
C TYR A 211 -16.98 -8.17 -20.34
N ALA A 212 -18.06 -8.10 -19.56
CA ALA A 212 -18.48 -9.16 -18.65
C ALA A 212 -19.61 -9.99 -19.26
N ASP A 213 -19.71 -11.27 -18.87
CA ASP A 213 -20.84 -12.13 -19.24
C ASP A 213 -22.06 -11.86 -18.35
N ILE A 214 -21.80 -11.57 -17.07
CA ILE A 214 -22.83 -11.28 -16.06
C ILE A 214 -22.46 -9.99 -15.34
N VAL A 215 -23.38 -9.03 -15.36
CA VAL A 215 -23.28 -7.78 -14.60
C VAL A 215 -24.29 -7.81 -13.47
N LEU A 216 -23.82 -7.67 -12.24
CA LEU A 216 -24.64 -7.57 -11.05
C LEU A 216 -24.69 -6.09 -10.62
N PRO A 217 -25.86 -5.42 -10.68
CA PRO A 217 -25.96 -4.00 -10.37
C PRO A 217 -25.76 -3.77 -8.86
N ALA A 218 -24.65 -3.14 -8.51
CA ALA A 218 -24.30 -2.82 -7.13
C ALA A 218 -24.75 -1.40 -6.76
N THR A 219 -25.12 -1.18 -5.50
CA THR A 219 -25.42 0.16 -4.99
C THR A 219 -24.17 1.02 -4.84
N THR A 220 -24.31 2.35 -4.87
CA THR A 220 -23.28 3.27 -4.39
C THR A 220 -23.28 3.35 -2.85
N ALA A 221 -22.28 4.00 -2.27
CA ALA A 221 -22.21 4.22 -0.82
C ALA A 221 -23.35 5.10 -0.27
N LEU A 222 -24.02 5.91 -1.10
CA LEU A 222 -25.14 6.77 -0.67
C LEU A 222 -26.47 6.01 -0.53
N GLU A 223 -26.51 4.79 -1.03
CA GLU A 223 -27.72 3.97 -1.11
C GLU A 223 -27.79 2.89 -0.01
N ARG A 224 -26.83 2.87 0.92
CA ARG A 224 -26.74 1.89 2.01
C ARG A 224 -26.16 2.51 3.28
N ASN A 225 -26.38 1.82 4.39
CA ASN A 225 -25.77 2.13 5.68
C ASN A 225 -24.38 1.49 5.77
N ASP A 226 -23.39 2.22 6.28
CA ASP A 226 -22.05 1.70 6.56
C ASP A 226 -21.34 2.51 7.66
N ILE A 227 -20.11 2.12 8.01
CA ILE A 227 -19.22 2.88 8.89
C ILE A 227 -17.90 3.16 8.14
N GLY A 228 -17.59 4.43 7.95
CA GLY A 228 -16.32 4.87 7.38
C GLY A 228 -15.26 5.05 8.47
N SER A 229 -14.17 4.29 8.41
CA SER A 229 -13.02 4.47 9.32
C SER A 229 -11.71 4.06 8.67
N SER A 230 -10.59 4.63 9.14
CA SER A 230 -9.25 4.29 8.64
C SER A 230 -8.21 4.44 9.75
N ALA A 231 -7.22 3.54 9.79
CA ALA A 231 -6.07 3.68 10.68
C ALA A 231 -5.13 4.84 10.27
N SER A 232 -5.39 5.46 9.12
CA SER A 232 -4.63 6.62 8.62
C SER A 232 -5.28 7.96 8.97
N ASP A 233 -6.50 7.94 9.51
CA ASP A 233 -7.28 9.11 9.84
C ASP A 233 -7.74 9.03 11.30
N ARG A 234 -8.14 10.18 11.85
CA ARG A 234 -8.67 10.30 13.21
C ARG A 234 -10.20 10.31 13.24
N PHE A 235 -10.85 10.19 12.09
CA PHE A 235 -12.31 10.24 12.00
C PHE A 235 -12.92 8.85 11.80
N MET A 236 -14.07 8.65 12.43
CA MET A 236 -15.00 7.58 12.13
C MET A 236 -16.37 8.20 11.82
N ILE A 237 -16.98 7.77 10.72
CA ILE A 237 -18.15 8.42 10.12
C ILE A 237 -19.28 7.40 10.06
N ALA A 238 -20.46 7.74 10.57
CA ALA A 238 -21.66 6.96 10.33
C ALA A 238 -22.17 7.28 8.92
N MET A 239 -21.98 6.34 7.99
CA MET A 239 -22.40 6.52 6.61
C MET A 239 -23.85 6.08 6.48
N GLN A 240 -24.76 6.97 6.89
CA GLN A 240 -26.20 6.71 6.81
C GLN A 240 -26.67 6.74 5.34
N GLN A 241 -27.60 5.85 5.00
CA GLN A 241 -28.26 5.79 3.71
C GLN A 241 -28.93 7.14 3.41
N ALA A 242 -28.50 7.80 2.33
CA ALA A 242 -29.02 9.10 1.92
C ALA A 242 -30.19 8.99 0.95
N ILE A 243 -30.21 7.94 0.12
CA ILE A 243 -31.27 7.65 -0.85
C ILE A 243 -31.58 6.15 -0.87
N SER A 244 -32.76 5.77 -1.34
CA SER A 244 -33.08 4.35 -1.59
C SER A 244 -32.25 3.81 -2.78
N PRO A 245 -31.97 2.48 -2.83
CA PRO A 245 -31.30 1.85 -3.96
C PRO A 245 -31.99 2.18 -5.28
N VAL A 246 -31.19 2.53 -6.29
CA VAL A 246 -31.70 2.93 -7.61
C VAL A 246 -31.95 1.70 -8.48
N GLY A 247 -33.14 1.63 -9.09
CA GLY A 247 -33.52 0.55 -10.00
C GLY A 247 -33.57 -0.80 -9.29
N GLU A 248 -32.85 -1.79 -9.84
CA GLU A 248 -32.75 -3.14 -9.27
C GLU A 248 -31.42 -3.36 -8.53
N SER A 249 -30.67 -2.29 -8.26
CA SER A 249 -29.39 -2.38 -7.58
C SER A 249 -29.53 -2.93 -6.16
N ARG A 250 -28.52 -3.68 -5.73
CA ARG A 250 -28.40 -4.24 -4.38
C ARG A 250 -27.01 -3.97 -3.85
N ASP A 251 -26.85 -3.80 -2.54
CA ASP A 251 -25.53 -3.74 -1.95
C ASP A 251 -24.78 -5.08 -2.10
N ASP A 252 -23.45 -5.02 -2.09
CA ASP A 252 -22.60 -6.19 -2.30
C ASP A 252 -22.88 -7.31 -1.29
N TYR A 253 -23.21 -6.96 -0.03
CA TYR A 253 -23.56 -7.94 0.99
C TYR A 253 -24.85 -8.69 0.63
N SER A 254 -25.91 -7.99 0.23
CA SER A 254 -27.17 -8.59 -0.20
C SER A 254 -27.02 -9.48 -1.44
N ILE A 255 -26.16 -9.08 -2.40
CA ILE A 255 -25.84 -9.91 -3.58
C ILE A 255 -25.15 -11.21 -3.15
N LEU A 256 -24.10 -11.10 -2.33
CA LEU A 256 -23.33 -12.25 -1.85
C LEU A 256 -24.15 -13.15 -0.92
N ALA A 257 -25.04 -12.60 -0.10
CA ALA A 257 -25.98 -13.37 0.72
C ALA A 257 -26.95 -14.19 -0.14
N GLY A 258 -27.49 -13.61 -1.21
CA GLY A 258 -28.35 -14.32 -2.15
C GLY A 258 -27.64 -15.43 -2.94
N LEU A 259 -26.33 -15.26 -3.21
CA LEU A 259 -25.48 -16.31 -3.77
C LEU A 259 -25.22 -17.42 -2.74
N ALA A 260 -24.89 -17.05 -1.50
CA ALA A 260 -24.67 -17.99 -0.40
C ALA A 260 -25.92 -18.86 -0.15
N GLU A 261 -27.11 -18.30 -0.26
CA GLU A 261 -28.38 -19.06 -0.19
C GLU A 261 -28.48 -20.13 -1.28
N ARG A 262 -28.21 -19.75 -2.54
CA ARG A 262 -28.25 -20.68 -3.69
C ARG A 262 -27.19 -21.77 -3.62
N LEU A 263 -26.06 -21.47 -2.97
CA LEU A 263 -24.97 -22.41 -2.73
C LEU A 263 -25.17 -23.25 -1.46
N GLY A 264 -26.24 -23.01 -0.68
CA GLY A 264 -26.52 -23.74 0.57
C GLY A 264 -25.60 -23.38 1.74
N VAL A 265 -24.91 -22.24 1.69
CA VAL A 265 -23.96 -21.76 2.71
C VAL A 265 -24.39 -20.44 3.38
N ALA A 266 -25.65 -20.03 3.21
CA ALA A 266 -26.17 -18.77 3.77
C ALA A 266 -25.91 -18.61 5.27
N GLN A 267 -26.15 -19.65 6.08
CA GLN A 267 -25.95 -19.53 7.53
C GLN A 267 -24.48 -19.26 7.91
N ALA A 268 -23.53 -19.83 7.17
CA ALA A 268 -22.11 -19.59 7.40
C ALA A 268 -21.67 -18.20 6.93
N PHE A 269 -22.33 -17.65 5.90
CA PHE A 269 -22.03 -16.32 5.37
C PHE A 269 -22.69 -15.19 6.18
N THR A 270 -23.98 -15.31 6.47
CA THR A 270 -24.75 -14.25 7.14
C THR A 270 -24.66 -14.32 8.65
N GLU A 271 -24.37 -15.51 9.20
CA GLU A 271 -24.47 -15.80 10.63
C GLU A 271 -25.84 -15.42 11.24
N GLY A 272 -26.89 -15.39 10.41
CA GLY A 272 -28.23 -14.93 10.82
C GLY A 272 -28.36 -13.42 11.02
N ARG A 273 -27.37 -12.63 10.61
CA ARG A 273 -27.40 -11.15 10.65
C ARG A 273 -27.71 -10.58 9.28
N ASP A 274 -28.50 -9.52 9.24
CA ASP A 274 -28.60 -8.64 8.06
C ASP A 274 -27.52 -7.55 8.12
N ALA A 275 -27.49 -6.66 7.11
CA ALA A 275 -26.50 -5.59 7.04
C ALA A 275 -26.51 -4.68 8.29
N GLN A 276 -27.70 -4.32 8.81
CA GLN A 276 -27.81 -3.47 9.99
C GLN A 276 -27.26 -4.19 11.22
N ALA A 277 -27.67 -5.43 11.45
CA ALA A 277 -27.17 -6.25 12.55
C ALA A 277 -25.64 -6.45 12.47
N TRP A 278 -25.07 -6.54 11.26
CA TRP A 278 -23.63 -6.54 11.08
C TRP A 278 -22.97 -5.25 11.55
N LEU A 279 -23.52 -4.07 11.23
CA LEU A 279 -22.96 -2.78 11.67
C LEU A 279 -22.89 -2.70 13.21
N HIS A 280 -23.96 -3.09 13.91
CA HIS A 280 -23.95 -3.16 15.37
C HIS A 280 -22.87 -4.11 15.87
N PHE A 281 -22.81 -5.32 15.31
CA PHE A 281 -21.87 -6.35 15.75
C PHE A 281 -20.40 -5.91 15.58
N ILE A 282 -20.01 -5.46 14.39
CA ILE A 282 -18.62 -5.04 14.13
C ILE A 282 -18.25 -3.78 14.91
N TYR A 283 -19.22 -2.90 15.19
CA TYR A 283 -19.03 -1.74 16.03
C TYR A 283 -18.72 -2.17 17.46
N ASP A 284 -19.55 -3.02 18.05
CA ASP A 284 -19.37 -3.48 19.43
C ASP A 284 -18.06 -4.25 19.62
N GLU A 285 -17.67 -5.11 18.69
CA GLU A 285 -16.34 -5.75 18.70
C GLU A 285 -15.21 -4.72 18.63
N SER A 286 -15.40 -3.64 17.86
CA SER A 286 -14.40 -2.59 17.74
C SER A 286 -14.23 -1.78 19.03
N ARG A 287 -15.27 -1.64 19.86
CA ARG A 287 -15.19 -0.90 21.14
C ARG A 287 -14.17 -1.52 22.09
N GLN A 288 -14.22 -2.85 22.24
CA GLN A 288 -13.24 -3.58 23.05
C GLN A 288 -11.82 -3.42 22.52
N ARG A 289 -11.65 -3.45 21.19
CA ARG A 289 -10.34 -3.22 20.56
C ARG A 289 -9.88 -1.76 20.77
N ALA A 290 -10.77 -0.79 20.68
CA ALA A 290 -10.46 0.63 20.81
C ALA A 290 -9.85 0.96 22.19
N GLU A 291 -10.31 0.30 23.25
CA GLU A 291 -9.78 0.46 24.61
C GLU A 291 -8.28 0.14 24.69
N THR A 292 -7.81 -0.86 23.94
CA THR A 292 -6.38 -1.20 23.86
C THR A 292 -5.51 -0.10 23.25
N PHE A 293 -6.12 0.86 22.56
CA PHE A 293 -5.48 2.06 22.00
C PHE A 293 -5.79 3.32 22.83
N GLY A 294 -6.40 3.17 24.02
CA GLY A 294 -6.85 4.29 24.85
C GLY A 294 -7.87 5.16 24.13
N ILE A 295 -8.79 4.55 23.39
CA ILE A 295 -9.89 5.23 22.70
C ILE A 295 -11.19 4.72 23.32
N THR A 296 -12.03 5.64 23.80
CA THR A 296 -13.37 5.31 24.28
C THR A 296 -14.38 5.62 23.19
N LEU A 297 -14.97 4.58 22.62
CA LEU A 297 -16.06 4.73 21.67
C LEU A 297 -17.40 4.86 22.43
N PRO A 298 -18.30 5.77 22.01
CA PRO A 298 -19.66 5.84 22.54
C PRO A 298 -20.43 4.56 22.20
N ASP A 299 -21.65 4.38 22.72
CA ASP A 299 -22.53 3.32 22.21
C ASP A 299 -22.92 3.58 20.74
N PHE A 300 -23.40 2.53 20.07
CA PHE A 300 -23.72 2.59 18.64
C PHE A 300 -24.77 3.66 18.33
N GLU A 301 -25.83 3.78 19.13
CA GLU A 301 -26.93 4.72 18.88
C GLU A 301 -26.48 6.17 19.01
N GLN A 302 -25.61 6.46 19.98
CA GLN A 302 -24.98 7.77 20.12
C GLN A 302 -24.08 8.07 18.92
N PHE A 303 -23.17 7.16 18.55
CA PHE A 303 -22.32 7.34 17.37
C PHE A 303 -23.13 7.55 16.10
N TRP A 304 -24.14 6.71 15.88
CA TRP A 304 -24.97 6.74 14.68
C TRP A 304 -25.71 8.06 14.56
N ARG A 305 -26.27 8.57 15.66
CA ARG A 305 -26.94 9.87 15.72
C ARG A 305 -26.00 11.05 15.54
N ASP A 306 -24.82 11.01 16.15
CA ASP A 306 -23.84 12.10 16.07
C ASP A 306 -23.20 12.20 14.68
N GLY A 307 -23.13 11.08 13.94
CA GLY A 307 -22.69 11.03 12.54
C GLY A 307 -21.17 11.06 12.35
N LEU A 308 -20.44 11.66 13.29
CA LEU A 308 -19.00 11.81 13.26
C LEU A 308 -18.40 11.59 14.65
N LEU A 309 -17.41 10.71 14.74
CA LEU A 309 -16.53 10.60 15.89
C LEU A 309 -15.13 11.05 15.49
N GLU A 310 -14.56 11.93 16.29
CA GLU A 310 -13.18 12.39 16.16
C GLU A 310 -12.33 11.81 17.29
N ILE A 311 -11.25 11.14 16.91
CA ILE A 311 -10.23 10.61 17.83
C ILE A 311 -9.22 11.72 18.12
N ASP A 312 -8.82 11.83 19.39
CA ASP A 312 -7.84 12.80 19.83
C ASP A 312 -6.51 12.69 19.09
N TYR A 313 -5.96 13.85 18.76
CA TYR A 313 -4.63 13.96 18.17
C TYR A 313 -3.57 13.45 19.18
N PRO A 314 -2.63 12.58 18.77
CA PRO A 314 -1.56 12.09 19.63
C PRO A 314 -0.75 13.24 20.24
N GLN A 315 -0.44 13.15 21.54
CA GLN A 315 0.34 14.19 22.23
C GLN A 315 1.81 14.27 21.76
N THR A 316 2.30 13.23 21.11
CA THR A 316 3.69 13.15 20.62
C THR A 316 3.73 12.91 19.12
N ASP A 317 4.59 13.65 18.44
CA ASP A 317 4.86 13.43 17.03
C ASP A 317 5.58 12.09 16.83
N ASN A 318 5.18 11.36 15.79
CA ASN A 318 5.82 10.12 15.41
C ASN A 318 7.02 10.40 14.49
N VAL A 319 8.22 10.08 14.98
CA VAL A 319 9.45 10.14 14.19
C VAL A 319 9.79 8.72 13.72
N LEU A 320 9.78 8.54 12.39
CA LEU A 320 10.07 7.25 11.74
C LEU A 320 11.40 6.66 12.25
N LEU A 321 11.34 5.43 12.77
CA LEU A 321 12.49 4.66 13.28
C LEU A 321 13.25 5.32 14.46
N LYS A 322 12.62 6.24 15.19
CA LYS A 322 13.25 6.87 16.37
C LYS A 322 13.67 5.87 17.43
N SER A 323 12.78 4.95 17.84
CA SER A 323 13.12 3.97 18.89
C SER A 323 14.29 3.06 18.49
N PHE A 324 14.32 2.60 17.23
CA PHE A 324 15.44 1.84 16.68
C PHE A 324 16.73 2.66 16.64
N ARG A 325 16.65 3.95 16.30
CA ARG A 325 17.82 4.83 16.34
C ARG A 325 18.35 5.00 17.77
N ASP A 326 17.46 5.29 18.72
CA ASP A 326 17.84 5.58 20.11
C ASP A 326 18.42 4.35 20.81
N ASP A 327 17.83 3.17 20.58
CA ASP A 327 18.28 1.89 21.14
C ASP A 327 18.00 0.73 20.16
N PRO A 328 18.93 0.45 19.24
CA PRO A 328 18.79 -0.61 18.23
C PRO A 328 18.79 -2.03 18.81
N ASP A 329 19.34 -2.23 20.01
CA ASP A 329 19.39 -3.56 20.65
C ASP A 329 18.07 -3.87 21.35
N ALA A 330 17.42 -2.87 21.95
CA ALA A 330 16.09 -3.02 22.52
C ALA A 330 14.96 -2.97 21.47
N HIS A 331 15.17 -2.30 20.34
CA HIS A 331 14.17 -2.12 19.28
C HIS A 331 14.66 -2.56 17.89
N PRO A 332 15.13 -3.80 17.71
CA PRO A 332 15.65 -4.26 16.43
C PRO A 332 14.54 -4.31 15.36
N LEU A 333 14.91 -4.06 14.11
CA LEU A 333 14.07 -4.34 12.95
C LEU A 333 14.26 -5.81 12.53
N PRO A 334 13.35 -6.37 11.73
CA PRO A 334 13.53 -7.73 11.18
C PRO A 334 14.53 -7.70 10.01
N THR A 335 15.74 -7.18 10.25
CA THR A 335 16.80 -7.04 9.24
C THR A 335 18.16 -7.48 9.81
N PRO A 336 19.15 -7.81 8.97
CA PRO A 336 20.46 -8.25 9.48
C PRO A 336 21.22 -7.22 10.32
N SER A 337 20.93 -5.92 10.20
CA SER A 337 21.60 -4.87 10.97
C SER A 337 21.06 -4.70 12.39
N GLY A 338 20.01 -5.45 12.77
CA GLY A 338 19.00 -4.91 13.67
C GLY A 338 18.18 -3.97 12.82
#